data_AF-A0A8J6KKR2-F1
#
_entry.id   AF-A0A8J6KKR2-F1
#
_cell.length_a   1.000
_cell.length_b   1.000
_cell.length_c   1.000
_cell.angle_alpha   90.00
_cell.angle_beta   90.00
_cell.angle_gamma   90.00
#
_symmetry.space_group_name_H-M   'P 1'
#
loop_
_entity.id
_entity.type
_entity.pdbx_description
1 polymer ?
#
loop_
_entity_poly.entity_id
_entity_poly.type
_entity_poly.pdbx_seq_one_letter_code
_entity_poly.pdbx_strand_id
1 'polypeptide(L)'
;MQFRPRSALTVLFPFLADGSPYTWWVGKANEKHYYWGGSEPGIQKCACGIERNCTDPKYYCNCDADYKQWRKDAGFLSYKDHLPVSQVVVGDTDRQGSEAKLSVGPLRCQGDSKFAQQL
;
A
#
# COMPACT_ATOMS: atom_id res chain seq x y z
N MET A 1 -3.51 -2.97 4.48
CA MET A 1 -2.96 -4.30 4.11
C MET A 1 -2.52 -5.03 5.35
N GLN A 2 -2.80 -6.32 5.49
CA GLN A 2 -2.39 -7.17 6.63
C GLN A 2 -1.77 -8.48 6.11
N PHE A 3 -0.63 -8.91 6.67
CA PHE A 3 0.14 -10.08 6.21
C PHE A 3 0.64 -10.95 7.36
N ARG A 4 0.62 -12.29 7.22
CA ARG A 4 1.12 -13.26 8.21
C ARG A 4 1.87 -14.44 7.59
N PRO A 5 3.21 -14.41 7.61
CA PRO A 5 4.09 -15.53 7.25
C PRO A 5 3.94 -16.77 8.12
N ARG A 6 3.96 -17.95 7.52
CA ARG A 6 4.48 -19.15 8.21
C ARG A 6 5.73 -19.72 7.54
N SER A 7 5.93 -19.45 6.25
CA SER A 7 7.19 -19.55 5.53
C SER A 7 7.13 -18.53 4.39
N ALA A 8 7.81 -17.39 4.55
CA ALA A 8 7.94 -16.31 3.57
C ALA A 8 6.63 -15.80 2.94
N LEU A 9 5.92 -14.89 3.63
CA LEU A 9 5.12 -13.90 2.89
C LEU A 9 5.88 -12.61 2.80
N THR A 10 5.96 -12.22 1.57
CA THR A 10 6.64 -11.06 1.15
C THR A 10 5.58 -10.10 0.62
N VAL A 11 5.08 -9.18 1.44
CA VAL A 11 5.07 -7.79 0.94
C VAL A 11 6.38 -7.22 1.39
N LEU A 12 7.48 -7.77 0.86
CA LEU A 12 8.61 -6.91 0.57
C LEU A 12 8.09 -5.91 -0.49
N PHE A 13 8.88 -4.92 -0.79
CA PHE A 13 9.07 -4.62 -2.20
C PHE A 13 10.05 -5.67 -2.76
N PRO A 14 9.74 -6.99 -2.98
CA PRO A 14 10.62 -7.70 -3.88
C PRO A 14 10.37 -7.02 -5.22
N PHE A 15 11.45 -6.63 -5.84
CA PHE A 15 11.37 -6.11 -7.17
C PHE A 15 11.36 -7.32 -8.10
N LEU A 16 10.49 -7.30 -9.10
CA LEU A 16 10.68 -8.03 -10.33
C LEU A 16 12.11 -7.77 -10.84
N ALA A 17 12.62 -8.61 -11.75
CA ALA A 17 13.98 -8.46 -12.27
C ALA A 17 14.27 -7.08 -12.88
N ASP A 18 13.21 -6.33 -13.25
CA ASP A 18 13.24 -4.97 -13.78
C ASP A 18 13.22 -3.87 -12.70
N GLY A 19 13.19 -4.19 -11.41
CA GLY A 19 13.08 -3.19 -10.35
C GLY A 19 11.65 -2.80 -9.96
N SER A 20 10.61 -3.52 -10.43
CA SER A 20 9.20 -3.18 -10.16
C SER A 20 8.59 -3.99 -9.00
N PRO A 21 7.85 -3.39 -8.05
CA PRO A 21 7.24 -4.14 -6.93
C PRO A 21 6.19 -5.17 -7.36
N TYR A 22 6.11 -6.32 -6.68
CA TYR A 22 5.09 -7.36 -6.93
C TYR A 22 3.64 -6.96 -6.58
N THR A 23 3.46 -5.88 -5.81
CA THR A 23 2.13 -5.43 -5.34
C THR A 23 1.92 -3.98 -5.74
N TRP A 24 0.79 -3.68 -6.36
CA TRP A 24 0.41 -2.34 -6.83
C TRP A 24 -1.10 -2.19 -6.82
N TRP A 25 -1.57 -0.95 -6.90
CA TRP A 25 -2.97 -0.65 -7.16
C TRP A 25 -3.12 0.12 -8.46
N VAL A 26 -4.31 0.09 -9.03
CA VAL A 26 -4.63 0.71 -10.32
C VAL A 26 -5.57 1.89 -10.07
N GLY A 27 -5.21 3.05 -10.63
CA GLY A 27 -5.93 4.30 -10.51
C GLY A 27 -7.02 4.49 -11.56
N LYS A 28 -7.54 5.73 -11.63
CA LYS A 28 -8.63 6.13 -12.53
C LYS A 28 -8.28 6.06 -14.01
N ALA A 29 -7.02 6.29 -14.35
CA ALA A 29 -6.52 6.29 -15.73
C ALA A 29 -5.88 4.94 -16.09
N ASN A 30 -6.23 3.86 -15.36
CA ASN A 30 -5.68 2.52 -15.52
C ASN A 30 -4.15 2.46 -15.35
N GLU A 31 -3.59 3.41 -14.61
CA GLU A 31 -2.19 3.55 -14.31
C GLU A 31 -1.83 2.78 -13.03
N LYS A 32 -0.62 2.20 -13.00
CA LYS A 32 -0.14 1.44 -11.85
C LYS A 32 0.52 2.36 -10.83
N HIS A 33 0.13 2.21 -9.59
CA HIS A 33 0.66 2.93 -8.44
C HIS A 33 1.27 1.99 -7.42
N TYR A 34 2.48 2.34 -6.98
CA TYR A 34 3.28 1.52 -6.06
C TYR A 34 3.38 2.11 -4.66
N TYR A 35 2.97 3.37 -4.48
CA TYR A 35 2.87 3.98 -3.16
C TYR A 35 1.57 3.56 -2.47
N TRP A 36 1.60 3.53 -1.14
CA TRP A 36 0.47 3.12 -0.31
C TRP A 36 0.02 4.25 0.61
N GLY A 37 -1.02 3.97 1.39
CA GLY A 37 -1.58 4.94 2.31
C GLY A 37 -0.53 5.54 3.26
N GLY A 38 -0.48 6.87 3.32
CA GLY A 38 0.51 7.62 4.09
C GLY A 38 1.90 7.72 3.44
N SER A 39 2.03 7.34 2.17
CA SER A 39 3.21 7.57 1.33
C SER A 39 2.85 8.40 0.10
N GLU A 40 3.86 8.86 -0.63
CA GLU A 40 3.75 9.73 -1.80
C GLU A 40 4.21 9.01 -3.08
N PRO A 41 3.67 9.37 -4.26
CA PRO A 41 4.14 8.89 -5.55
C PRO A 41 5.65 9.06 -5.69
N GLY A 42 6.32 8.02 -6.19
CA GLY A 42 7.78 8.01 -6.35
C GLY A 42 8.55 7.63 -5.08
N ILE A 43 7.91 7.59 -3.91
CA ILE A 43 8.55 7.12 -2.68
C ILE A 43 8.28 5.62 -2.48
N GLN A 44 9.35 4.83 -2.55
CA GLN A 44 9.31 3.38 -2.33
C GLN A 44 9.34 3.02 -0.83
N LYS A 45 8.49 3.66 -0.04
CA LYS A 45 8.36 3.43 1.41
C LYS A 45 6.89 3.45 1.82
N CYS A 46 6.53 2.75 2.89
CA CYS A 46 5.23 2.92 3.53
C CYS A 46 5.27 4.08 4.54
N ALA A 47 4.10 4.47 5.07
CA ALA A 47 3.98 5.48 6.12
C ALA A 47 5.00 5.28 7.26
N CYS A 48 5.13 4.04 7.76
CA CYS A 48 6.05 3.77 8.87
C CYS A 48 7.51 4.00 8.50
N GLY A 49 7.89 3.79 7.24
CA GLY A 49 9.26 3.97 6.75
C GLY A 49 9.60 5.45 6.53
N ILE A 50 8.59 6.28 6.25
CA ILE A 50 8.70 7.73 6.20
C ILE A 50 8.83 8.29 7.63
N GLU A 51 7.95 7.84 8.53
CA GLU A 51 7.92 8.25 9.95
C GLU A 51 9.04 7.62 10.80
N ARG A 52 9.78 6.66 10.25
CA ARG A 52 10.84 5.87 10.92
C ARG A 52 10.35 5.16 12.20
N ASN A 53 9.12 4.67 12.17
CA ASN A 53 8.47 3.98 13.28
C ASN A 53 8.02 2.55 12.91
N CYS A 54 8.53 1.98 11.82
CA CYS A 54 8.28 0.58 11.49
C CYS A 54 8.72 -0.31 12.66
N THR A 55 8.01 -1.43 12.84
CA THR A 55 8.30 -2.37 13.94
C THR A 55 9.73 -2.88 13.89
N ASP A 56 10.24 -3.10 12.68
CA ASP A 56 11.64 -3.40 12.44
C ASP A 56 12.27 -2.21 11.68
N PRO A 57 13.26 -1.53 12.25
CA PRO A 57 13.89 -0.36 11.65
C PRO A 57 14.73 -0.70 10.40
N LYS A 58 14.98 -1.98 10.11
CA LYS A 58 15.69 -2.40 8.89
C LYS A 58 14.84 -2.29 7.62
N TYR A 59 13.52 -2.21 7.76
CA TYR A 59 12.58 -2.26 6.64
C TYR A 59 11.80 -0.95 6.49
N TYR A 60 11.25 -0.72 5.29
CA TYR A 60 10.50 0.50 4.97
C TYR A 60 8.98 0.31 5.01
N CYS A 61 8.51 -0.94 5.09
CA CYS A 61 7.14 -1.32 5.37
C CYS A 61 7.10 -2.40 6.46
N ASN A 62 6.02 -2.46 7.26
CA ASN A 62 5.92 -3.48 8.30
C ASN A 62 5.74 -4.88 7.72
N CYS A 63 5.15 -4.99 6.53
CA CYS A 63 4.92 -6.27 5.87
C CYS A 63 6.19 -6.83 5.19
N ASP A 64 7.25 -6.02 5.09
CA ASP A 64 8.55 -6.42 4.51
C ASP A 64 9.32 -7.38 5.44
N ALA A 65 9.09 -7.29 6.76
CA ALA A 65 9.94 -7.92 7.77
C ALA A 65 9.74 -9.45 7.93
N ASP A 66 8.91 -10.08 7.10
CA ASP A 66 8.63 -11.53 7.04
C ASP A 66 8.45 -12.23 8.41
N TYR A 67 7.89 -11.52 9.38
CA TYR A 67 7.63 -12.04 10.72
C TYR A 67 6.34 -12.84 10.77
N LYS A 68 6.32 -14.00 11.44
CA LYS A 68 5.12 -14.86 11.57
C LYS A 68 3.86 -14.24 12.19
N GLN A 69 4.00 -13.04 12.75
CA GLN A 69 2.92 -12.26 13.35
C GLN A 69 2.22 -11.43 12.29
N TRP A 70 0.93 -11.17 12.45
CA TRP A 70 0.23 -10.27 11.54
C TRP A 70 0.84 -8.86 11.60
N ARG A 71 1.38 -8.39 10.48
CA ARG A 71 1.83 -7.02 10.30
C ARG A 71 0.91 -6.29 9.33
N LYS A 72 0.81 -4.98 9.49
CA LYS A 72 -0.05 -4.15 8.65
C LYS A 72 0.62 -2.84 8.29
N ASP A 73 0.34 -2.42 7.06
CA ASP A 73 0.55 -1.05 6.61
C ASP A 73 -0.83 -0.48 6.25
N ALA A 74 -1.11 0.71 6.78
CA ALA A 74 -2.41 1.37 6.66
C ALA A 74 -2.20 2.88 6.53
N GLY A 75 -3.12 3.53 5.82
CA GLY A 75 -3.14 4.98 5.64
C GLY A 75 -4.12 5.37 4.55
N PHE A 76 -4.21 6.67 4.28
CA PHE A 76 -5.04 7.21 3.21
C PHE A 76 -4.26 7.39 1.92
N LEU A 77 -4.89 7.04 0.80
CA LEU A 77 -4.48 7.48 -0.52
C LEU A 77 -5.12 8.85 -0.75
N SER A 78 -4.30 9.90 -0.85
CA SER A 78 -4.78 11.29 -0.86
C SER A 78 -4.54 12.02 -2.17
N TYR A 79 -3.87 11.39 -3.14
CA TYR A 79 -3.62 11.97 -4.45
C TYR A 79 -4.86 11.89 -5.33
N LYS A 80 -5.62 12.99 -5.35
CA LYS A 80 -6.91 13.12 -6.07
C LYS A 80 -6.82 12.69 -7.53
N ASP A 81 -5.72 13.01 -8.20
CA ASP A 81 -5.56 12.71 -9.61
C ASP A 81 -5.42 11.23 -9.94
N HIS A 82 -5.07 10.41 -8.95
CA HIS A 82 -4.88 8.96 -9.09
C HIS A 82 -6.12 8.15 -8.67
N LEU A 83 -7.03 8.75 -7.89
CA LEU A 83 -8.22 8.10 -7.35
C LEU A 83 -9.39 8.13 -8.35
N PRO A 84 -10.33 7.17 -8.28
CA PRO A 84 -10.45 6.07 -7.32
C PRO A 84 -9.49 4.90 -7.57
N VAL A 85 -9.33 4.05 -6.55
CA VAL A 85 -8.73 2.72 -6.72
C VAL A 85 -9.73 1.83 -7.46
N SER A 86 -9.34 1.33 -8.63
CA SER A 86 -10.16 0.44 -9.46
C SER A 86 -9.81 -1.04 -9.25
N GLN A 87 -8.54 -1.33 -8.99
CA GLN A 87 -8.03 -2.68 -8.75
C GLN A 87 -6.86 -2.64 -7.78
N VAL A 88 -6.66 -3.73 -7.05
CA VAL A 88 -5.41 -4.00 -6.34
C VAL A 88 -4.91 -5.37 -6.73
N VAL A 89 -3.62 -5.44 -7.02
CA VAL A 89 -2.91 -6.68 -7.33
C VAL A 89 -1.94 -6.97 -6.19
N VAL A 90 -2.09 -8.14 -5.59
CA VAL A 90 -1.18 -8.66 -4.56
C VAL A 90 -0.43 -9.84 -5.17
N GLY A 91 0.87 -9.67 -5.36
CA GLY A 91 1.75 -10.73 -5.87
C GLY A 91 2.37 -11.58 -4.77
N ASP A 92 3.21 -12.53 -5.18
CA ASP A 92 3.97 -13.44 -4.30
C ASP A 92 3.11 -14.30 -3.35
N THR A 93 1.84 -14.53 -3.70
CA THR A 93 0.89 -15.33 -2.90
C THR A 93 0.96 -16.83 -3.15
N ASP A 94 1.72 -17.29 -4.16
CA ASP A 94 1.79 -18.70 -4.58
C ASP A 94 2.75 -19.55 -3.73
N ARG A 95 3.34 -18.97 -2.68
CA ARG A 95 4.23 -19.69 -1.76
C ARG A 95 3.42 -20.44 -0.69
N GLN A 96 3.79 -21.69 -0.40
CA GLN A 96 3.09 -22.49 0.61
C GLN A 96 3.07 -21.79 1.99
N GLY A 97 1.87 -21.68 2.55
CA GLY A 97 1.66 -21.05 3.86
C GLY A 97 1.53 -19.52 3.80
N SER A 98 1.27 -18.97 2.61
CA SER A 98 1.11 -17.54 2.39
C SER A 98 -0.34 -17.02 2.48
N GLU A 99 -0.63 -16.15 3.45
CA GLU A 99 -1.90 -15.46 3.66
C GLU A 99 -1.78 -13.92 3.56
N ALA A 100 -2.46 -13.35 2.56
CA ALA A 100 -2.60 -11.91 2.38
C ALA A 100 -4.03 -11.44 2.74
N LYS A 101 -4.15 -10.28 3.39
CA LYS A 101 -5.44 -9.62 3.60
C LYS A 101 -5.38 -8.16 3.16
N LEU A 102 -6.36 -7.77 2.35
CA LEU A 102 -6.49 -6.41 1.84
C LEU A 102 -7.88 -5.87 2.13
N SER A 103 -7.93 -4.60 2.52
CA SER A 103 -9.16 -3.82 2.59
C SER A 103 -8.92 -2.47 1.91
N VAL A 104 -9.85 -2.10 1.02
CA VAL A 104 -9.91 -0.78 0.40
C VAL A 104 -11.23 -0.15 0.85
N GLY A 105 -11.14 1.00 1.51
CA GLY A 105 -12.32 1.75 1.96
C GLY A 105 -13.00 2.49 0.80
N PRO A 106 -14.22 3.01 1.01
CA PRO A 106 -14.89 3.83 0.02
C PRO A 106 -14.10 5.11 -0.26
N LEU A 107 -14.15 5.59 -1.52
CA LEU A 107 -13.65 6.91 -1.87
C LEU A 107 -14.42 7.97 -1.10
N ARG A 108 -13.70 8.86 -0.40
CA ARG A 108 -14.28 10.01 0.29
C ARG A 108 -13.98 11.28 -0.49
N CYS A 109 -15.03 11.91 -0.99
CA CYS A 109 -14.94 13.19 -1.68
C CYS A 109 -15.38 14.31 -0.72
N GLN A 110 -14.57 15.36 -0.62
CA GLN A 110 -14.95 16.58 0.10
C GLN A 110 -14.88 17.73 -0.90
N GLY A 111 -16.02 18.41 -1.09
CA GLY A 111 -16.09 19.63 -1.88
C GLY A 111 -15.44 20.81 -1.15
N ASP A 112 -14.91 21.76 -1.90
CA ASP A 112 -14.37 22.99 -1.32
C ASP A 112 -15.49 23.80 -0.68
N SER A 113 -15.36 24.14 0.61
CA SER A 113 -16.30 24.97 1.35
C SER A 113 -16.47 26.39 0.79
N LYS A 114 -15.61 26.79 -0.15
CA LYS A 114 -15.67 28.10 -0.82
C LYS A 114 -16.89 28.26 -1.76
N PHE A 115 -17.51 27.16 -2.19
CA PHE A 115 -18.76 27.21 -2.98
C PHE A 115 -20.02 27.08 -2.12
N ALA A 116 -19.91 26.70 -0.85
CA ALA A 116 -21.05 26.52 0.04
C ALA A 116 -21.54 27.83 0.71
N GLN A 117 -20.82 28.95 0.53
CA GLN A 117 -21.19 30.28 1.03
C GLN A 117 -21.86 31.17 -0.04
N GLN A 118 -22.17 30.61 -1.23
CA GLN A 118 -22.81 31.32 -2.34
C GLN A 118 -24.22 30.80 -2.67
N LEU A 119 -24.81 30.00 -1.77
CA LEU A 119 -26.23 29.61 -1.79
C LEU A 119 -26.93 30.10 -0.53
#